data_AF-A0A0R2CDN3-F1
#
_entry.id   AF-A0A0R2CDN3-F1
#
_cell.length_a   1.000
_cell.length_b   1.000
_cell.length_c   1.000
_cell.angle_alpha   90.00
_cell.angle_beta   90.00
_cell.angle_gamma   90.00
#
_symmetry.space_group_name_H-M   'P 1'
#
loop_
_entity.id
_entity.type
_entity.pdbx_description
1 polymer ?
#
loop_
_entity_poly.entity_id
_entity_poly.type
_entity_poly.pdbx_seq_one_letter_code
_entity_poly.pdbx_strand_id
1 'polypeptide(L)'
;MHRPPVFYLAMTYNNSKEDFGMFPERLKALRTGRHITLAELAQELNKMFPSDQHHENTASQIGNWERGIRNPSYLEVRKLATYFGVSMDYLSGRVDNQTTDLSKLFISGVALSFNEQPLAANDRYEIYQLIDGYLHGKQNRKKTEFEHQEELDLGYES
;
A
#
# COMPACT_ATOMS: atom_id res chain seq x y z
N MET A 1 -0.67 -46.80 20.69
CA MET A 1 0.37 -45.88 20.17
C MET A 1 0.49 -46.04 18.67
N HIS A 2 -0.04 -45.10 17.88
CA HIS A 2 0.49 -44.68 16.56
C HIS A 2 -0.43 -43.58 16.02
N ARG A 3 0.10 -42.35 15.91
CA ARG A 3 -0.53 -41.24 15.16
C ARG A 3 0.06 -41.25 13.74
N PRO A 4 -0.74 -41.12 12.68
CA PRO A 4 -0.23 -40.85 11.33
C PRO A 4 0.22 -39.38 11.18
N PRO A 5 1.08 -39.08 10.18
CA PRO A 5 1.79 -37.80 10.06
C PRO A 5 0.88 -36.70 9.50
N VAL A 6 1.03 -35.50 10.07
CA VAL A 6 0.36 -34.27 9.62
C VAL A 6 1.07 -33.75 8.36
N PHE A 7 0.49 -33.99 7.20
CA PHE A 7 0.73 -33.19 6.01
C PHE A 7 -0.24 -31.99 6.03
N TYR A 8 0.27 -30.78 6.26
CA TYR A 8 -0.41 -29.51 6.00
C TYR A 8 0.47 -28.77 4.99
N LEU A 9 0.16 -28.78 3.70
CA LEU A 9 -0.85 -28.00 2.97
C LEU A 9 -0.08 -26.98 2.10
N ALA A 10 0.00 -27.28 0.80
CA ALA A 10 0.39 -26.32 -0.21
C ALA A 10 -0.66 -25.20 -0.29
N MET A 11 -0.23 -23.94 -0.32
CA MET A 11 -0.88 -22.88 -1.10
C MET A 11 0.14 -21.81 -1.43
N THR A 12 0.68 -21.89 -2.64
CA THR A 12 1.18 -20.74 -3.40
C THR A 12 0.08 -19.68 -3.43
N TYR A 13 0.27 -18.59 -2.69
CA TYR A 13 -0.65 -17.46 -2.66
C TYR A 13 -0.50 -16.63 -3.95
N ASN A 14 -1.19 -17.05 -5.00
CA ASN A 14 -1.59 -16.16 -6.09
C ASN A 14 -2.93 -15.55 -5.69
N ASN A 15 -3.00 -14.22 -5.56
CA ASN A 15 -4.30 -13.54 -5.52
C ASN A 15 -4.26 -12.23 -6.32
N SER A 16 -4.87 -12.28 -7.50
CA SER A 16 -5.12 -11.18 -8.40
C SER A 16 -6.44 -10.47 -8.04
N LYS A 17 -6.47 -9.78 -6.89
CA LYS A 17 -7.45 -8.74 -6.56
C LYS A 17 -6.77 -7.68 -5.69
N GLU A 18 -6.88 -6.43 -6.10
CA GLU A 18 -6.14 -5.25 -5.61
C GLU A 18 -5.84 -5.25 -4.09
N ASP A 19 -4.56 -5.44 -3.77
CA ASP A 19 -3.96 -5.58 -2.44
C ASP A 19 -3.88 -4.24 -1.65
N PHE A 20 -4.56 -3.20 -2.12
CA PHE A 20 -4.54 -1.86 -1.51
C PHE A 20 -5.49 -1.81 -0.30
N GLY A 21 -5.19 -2.61 0.72
CA GLY A 21 -6.08 -2.75 1.86
C GLY A 21 -5.45 -3.34 3.10
N MET A 22 -4.37 -4.12 2.99
CA MET A 22 -3.82 -4.85 4.12
C MET A 22 -2.69 -4.06 4.82
N PHE A 23 -2.38 -4.46 6.06
CA PHE A 23 -1.40 -3.78 6.90
C PHE A 23 -0.03 -3.56 6.22
N PRO A 24 0.59 -4.56 5.56
CA PRO A 24 1.91 -4.41 4.95
C PRO A 24 1.97 -3.28 3.91
N GLU A 25 0.95 -3.18 3.07
CA GLU A 25 0.85 -2.22 1.97
C GLU A 25 0.61 -0.83 2.51
N ARG A 26 -0.24 -0.68 3.54
CA ARG A 26 -0.47 0.61 4.21
C ARG A 26 0.77 1.13 4.91
N LEU A 27 1.48 0.27 5.64
CA LEU A 27 2.74 0.65 6.28
C LEU A 27 3.76 1.14 5.23
N LYS A 28 3.93 0.37 4.15
CA LYS A 28 4.84 0.72 3.07
C LYS A 28 4.44 2.04 2.41
N ALA A 29 3.16 2.23 2.11
CA ALA A 29 2.65 3.44 1.47
C ALA A 29 2.88 4.68 2.36
N LEU A 30 2.60 4.60 3.66
CA LEU A 30 2.83 5.69 4.61
C LEU A 30 4.33 6.06 4.68
N ARG A 31 5.20 5.05 4.77
CA ARG A 31 6.66 5.27 4.80
C ARG A 31 7.16 5.92 3.50
N THR A 32 6.76 5.38 2.35
CA THR A 32 7.19 5.92 1.05
C THR A 32 6.57 7.27 0.75
N GLY A 33 5.36 7.53 1.23
CA GLY A 33 4.70 8.83 1.15
C GLY A 33 5.54 9.90 1.84
N ARG A 34 6.05 9.63 3.05
CA ARG A 34 6.97 10.53 3.75
C ARG A 34 8.41 10.56 3.20
N HIS A 35 8.71 9.83 2.14
CA HIS A 35 10.04 9.75 1.51
C HIS A 35 11.18 9.30 2.44
N ILE A 36 10.88 8.47 3.44
CA ILE A 36 11.89 7.94 4.37
C ILE A 36 12.23 6.47 4.08
N THR A 37 13.46 6.10 4.38
CA THR A 37 13.98 4.73 4.31
C THR A 37 13.50 3.89 5.50
N LEU A 38 13.66 2.57 5.42
CA LEU A 38 13.39 1.66 6.55
C LEU A 38 14.30 1.96 7.76
N ALA A 39 15.52 2.42 7.50
CA ALA A 39 16.48 2.76 8.55
C ALA A 39 16.08 4.05 9.27
N GLU A 40 15.70 5.08 8.52
CA GLU A 40 15.19 6.33 9.09
C GLU A 40 13.91 6.09 9.90
N LEU A 41 12.95 5.31 9.39
CA LEU A 41 11.75 4.97 10.15
C LEU A 41 12.08 4.25 11.47
N ALA A 42 13.01 3.29 11.45
CA ALA A 42 13.45 2.62 12.67
C ALA A 42 14.07 3.61 13.68
N GLN A 43 14.97 4.49 13.22
CA GLN A 43 15.62 5.49 14.04
C GLN A 43 14.62 6.48 14.65
N GLU A 44 13.65 6.95 13.86
CA GLU A 44 12.64 7.89 14.33
C GLU A 44 11.66 7.25 15.32
N LEU A 45 11.27 5.99 15.09
CA LEU A 45 10.46 5.23 16.07
C LEU A 45 11.21 5.06 17.40
N ASN A 46 12.51 4.72 17.35
CA ASN A 46 13.32 4.55 18.57
C ASN A 46 13.52 5.89 19.30
N LYS A 47 13.64 7.00 18.56
CA LYS A 47 13.71 8.34 19.12
C LYS A 47 12.39 8.77 19.79
N MET A 48 11.25 8.47 19.15
CA MET A 48 9.93 8.86 19.64
C MET A 48 9.44 7.96 20.79
N PHE A 49 9.83 6.68 20.78
CA PHE A 49 9.46 5.68 21.78
C PHE A 49 10.70 5.00 22.36
N PRO A 50 11.48 5.71 23.20
CA PRO A 50 12.71 5.18 23.79
C PRO A 50 12.43 3.86 24.52
N SER A 51 13.26 2.87 24.23
CA SER A 51 13.24 1.52 24.82
C SER A 51 14.67 1.12 25.17
N ASP A 52 14.87 -0.01 25.85
CA ASP A 52 16.24 -0.54 25.99
C ASP A 52 16.78 -1.00 24.62
N GLN A 53 18.11 -1.16 24.51
CA GLN A 53 18.78 -1.54 23.26
C GLN A 53 18.30 -2.88 22.69
N HIS A 54 17.74 -3.77 23.51
CA HIS A 54 17.23 -5.07 23.07
C HIS A 54 15.81 -4.98 22.48
N HIS A 55 15.11 -3.87 22.69
CA HIS A 55 13.74 -3.64 22.23
C HIS A 55 13.63 -2.51 21.19
N GLU A 56 14.75 -2.03 20.67
CA GLU A 56 14.77 -1.09 19.55
C GLU A 56 14.25 -1.70 18.25
N ASN A 57 13.51 -0.91 17.49
CA ASN A 57 13.07 -1.24 16.16
C ASN A 57 14.27 -1.27 15.20
N THR A 58 14.25 -2.22 14.25
CA THR A 58 15.28 -2.33 13.20
C THR A 58 14.66 -2.23 11.81
N ALA A 59 15.45 -1.77 10.83
CA ALA A 59 15.03 -1.69 9.43
C ALA A 59 14.58 -3.06 8.88
N SER A 60 15.26 -4.14 9.27
CA SER A 60 14.91 -5.51 8.84
C SER A 60 13.55 -5.95 9.39
N GLN A 61 13.27 -5.64 10.66
CA GLN A 61 11.98 -5.92 11.29
C GLN A 61 10.83 -5.20 10.57
N ILE A 62 10.99 -3.90 10.29
CA ILE A 62 10.00 -3.12 9.54
C ILE A 62 9.85 -3.67 8.12
N GLY A 63 10.96 -4.01 7.45
CA GLY A 63 10.93 -4.59 6.12
C GLY A 63 10.26 -5.98 6.07
N ASN A 64 10.29 -6.76 7.14
CA ASN A 64 9.52 -8.00 7.26
C ASN A 64 8.01 -7.72 7.38
N TRP A 65 7.64 -6.63 8.06
CA TRP A 65 6.24 -6.21 8.19
C TRP A 65 5.66 -5.70 6.86
N GLU A 66 6.41 -4.87 6.11
CA GLU A 66 5.99 -4.35 4.79
C GLU A 66 5.87 -5.42 3.71
N ARG A 67 6.47 -6.60 3.92
CA ARG A 67 6.34 -7.76 3.03
C ARG A 67 5.36 -8.81 3.55
N GLY A 68 4.72 -8.57 4.68
CA GLY A 68 3.81 -9.53 5.32
C GLY A 68 4.48 -10.82 5.81
N ILE A 69 5.81 -10.85 5.94
CA ILE A 69 6.56 -12.03 6.39
C ILE A 69 6.38 -12.26 7.88
N ARG A 70 6.26 -11.18 8.65
CA ARG A 70 5.98 -11.21 10.08
C ARG A 70 4.88 -10.22 10.40
N ASN A 71 4.12 -10.54 11.44
CA ASN A 71 3.13 -9.63 11.99
C ASN A 71 3.76 -8.82 13.13
N PRO A 72 3.54 -7.49 13.18
CA PRO A 72 3.90 -6.67 14.33
C PRO A 72 3.06 -7.05 15.55
N SER A 73 3.58 -6.76 16.74
CA SER A 73 2.78 -6.84 17.97
C SER A 73 1.81 -5.66 18.05
N TYR A 74 0.80 -5.76 18.93
CA TYR A 74 -0.11 -4.64 19.20
C TYR A 74 0.63 -3.34 19.56
N LEU A 75 1.69 -3.44 20.38
CA LEU A 75 2.50 -2.29 20.77
C LEU A 75 3.16 -1.62 19.56
N GLU A 76 3.67 -2.42 18.62
CA GLU A 76 4.31 -1.93 17.40
C GLU A 76 3.31 -1.28 16.44
N VAL A 77 2.12 -1.86 16.27
CA VAL A 77 1.03 -1.23 15.50
C VAL A 77 0.66 0.12 16.12
N ARG A 78 0.59 0.22 17.45
CA ARG A 78 0.28 1.48 18.13
C ARG A 78 1.37 2.54 17.92
N LYS A 79 2.66 2.16 18.01
CA LYS A 79 3.80 3.06 17.75
C LYS A 79 3.74 3.62 16.32
N LEU A 80 3.55 2.73 15.34
CA LEU A 80 3.45 3.09 13.93
C LEU A 80 2.26 4.01 13.66
N ALA A 81 1.07 3.67 14.17
CA ALA A 81 -0.13 4.48 14.01
C ALA A 81 0.06 5.89 14.60
N THR A 82 0.66 5.97 15.80
CA THR A 82 0.97 7.25 16.45
C THR A 82 1.98 8.06 15.65
N TYR A 83 3.06 7.44 15.18
CA TYR A 83 4.12 8.09 14.40
C TYR A 83 3.60 8.64 13.05
N PHE A 84 2.69 7.91 12.40
CA PHE A 84 2.08 8.31 11.12
C PHE A 84 0.83 9.19 11.25
N GLY A 85 0.36 9.45 12.48
CA GLY A 85 -0.86 10.25 12.70
C GLY A 85 -2.14 9.58 12.19
N VAL A 86 -2.19 8.25 12.15
CA VAL A 86 -3.35 7.47 11.66
C VAL A 86 -3.95 6.61 12.77
N SER A 87 -5.18 6.12 12.58
CA SER A 87 -5.77 5.15 13.52
C SER A 87 -5.15 3.76 13.36
N MET A 88 -5.17 2.95 14.43
CA MET A 88 -4.73 1.56 14.36
C MET A 88 -5.62 0.74 13.41
N ASP A 89 -6.94 0.99 13.39
CA ASP A 89 -7.86 0.34 12.46
C ASP A 89 -7.50 0.65 10.99
N TYR A 90 -7.17 1.91 10.69
CA TYR A 90 -6.64 2.28 9.39
C TYR A 90 -5.33 1.55 9.12
N LEU A 91 -4.36 1.55 10.03
CA LEU A 91 -3.10 0.88 9.74
C LEU A 91 -3.27 -0.64 9.55
N SER A 92 -4.16 -1.28 10.31
CA SER A 92 -4.45 -2.72 10.25
C SER A 92 -5.29 -3.18 9.07
N GLY A 93 -5.73 -2.25 8.21
CA GLY A 93 -6.48 -2.61 7.00
C GLY A 93 -7.99 -2.67 7.20
N ARG A 94 -8.50 -2.31 8.37
CA ARG A 94 -9.94 -2.24 8.62
C ARG A 94 -10.47 -0.97 7.95
N VAL A 95 -11.19 -1.14 6.86
CA VAL A 95 -11.97 -0.08 6.20
C VAL A 95 -13.42 -0.50 6.21
N ASP A 96 -14.29 0.41 6.64
CA ASP A 96 -15.69 0.31 6.26
C ASP A 96 -15.74 0.39 4.73
N ASN A 97 -16.48 -0.51 4.08
CA ASN A 97 -16.56 -0.73 2.62
C ASN A 97 -17.03 0.51 1.81
N GLN A 98 -16.28 1.61 1.84
CA GLN A 98 -16.62 2.85 1.16
C GLN A 98 -15.56 3.13 0.10
N THR A 99 -15.90 2.81 -1.14
CA THR A 99 -15.16 3.32 -2.28
C THR A 99 -15.34 4.84 -2.31
N THR A 100 -14.23 5.58 -2.22
CA THR A 100 -14.26 7.04 -2.31
C THR A 100 -13.83 7.46 -3.71
N ASP A 101 -14.71 8.19 -4.38
CA ASP A 101 -14.42 8.79 -5.67
C ASP A 101 -13.42 9.94 -5.48
N LEU A 102 -12.21 9.78 -6.02
CA LEU A 102 -11.14 10.79 -5.91
C LEU A 102 -11.56 12.11 -6.55
N SER A 103 -12.28 12.10 -7.68
CA SER A 103 -12.76 13.32 -8.34
C SER A 103 -13.68 14.11 -7.41
N LYS A 104 -14.59 13.41 -6.72
CA LYS A 104 -15.45 14.05 -5.71
C LYS A 104 -14.65 14.57 -4.53
N LEU A 105 -13.63 13.83 -4.08
CA LEU A 105 -12.77 14.25 -2.97
C LEU A 105 -12.02 15.55 -3.28
N PHE A 106 -11.43 15.66 -4.48
CA PHE A 106 -10.70 16.86 -4.91
C PHE A 106 -11.59 18.10 -5.08
N ILE A 107 -12.84 17.91 -5.54
CA ILE A 107 -13.81 19.00 -5.77
C ILE A 107 -14.55 19.37 -4.47
N SER A 108 -14.54 18.50 -3.45
CA SER A 108 -15.21 18.76 -2.17
C SER A 108 -14.54 19.90 -1.37
N GLY A 109 -15.31 20.50 -0.46
CA GLY A 109 -14.80 21.48 0.51
C GLY A 109 -13.97 20.89 1.65
N VAL A 110 -13.61 19.61 1.60
CA VAL A 110 -12.85 18.95 2.66
C VAL A 110 -11.41 19.47 2.67
N ALA A 111 -10.85 19.62 3.87
CA ALA A 111 -9.42 19.88 4.05
C ALA A 111 -8.64 18.62 3.63
N LEU A 112 -7.86 18.73 2.57
CA LEU A 112 -7.00 17.66 2.09
C LEU A 112 -5.57 17.95 2.53
N SER A 113 -4.86 16.90 2.92
CA SER A 113 -3.43 16.95 3.18
C SER A 113 -2.75 15.78 2.49
N PHE A 114 -1.54 16.00 2.00
CA PHE A 114 -0.66 14.95 1.51
C PHE A 114 0.59 14.93 2.36
N ASN A 115 0.89 13.78 2.99
CA ASN A 115 2.00 13.66 3.95
C ASN A 115 1.98 14.73 5.07
N GLU A 116 0.80 14.94 5.66
CA GLU A 116 0.57 15.94 6.72
C GLU A 116 0.74 17.40 6.29
N GLN A 117 1.05 17.65 5.01
CA GLN A 117 1.09 18.99 4.45
C GLN A 117 -0.28 19.35 3.85
N PRO A 118 -0.89 20.48 4.22
CA PRO A 118 -2.16 20.89 3.66
C PRO A 118 -2.05 21.14 2.16
N LEU A 119 -2.96 20.56 1.39
CA LEU A 119 -3.06 20.75 -0.06
C LEU A 119 -3.81 22.05 -0.37
N ALA A 120 -3.09 23.01 -0.94
CA ALA A 120 -3.65 24.26 -1.45
C ALA A 120 -4.55 24.02 -2.68
N ALA A 121 -5.48 24.94 -2.94
CA ALA A 121 -6.50 24.75 -3.98
C ALA A 121 -5.92 24.63 -5.40
N ASN A 122 -4.85 25.36 -5.69
CA ASN A 122 -4.10 25.25 -6.94
C ASN A 122 -3.45 23.87 -7.10
N ASP A 123 -2.79 23.35 -6.06
CA ASP A 123 -2.11 22.05 -6.10
C ASP A 123 -3.09 20.90 -6.32
N ARG A 124 -4.32 21.02 -5.77
CA ARG A 124 -5.39 20.03 -5.97
C ARG A 124 -5.72 19.85 -7.46
N TYR A 125 -5.78 20.92 -8.23
CA TYR A 125 -6.10 20.84 -9.66
C TYR A 125 -4.97 20.21 -10.46
N GLU A 126 -3.72 20.61 -10.20
CA GLU A 126 -2.55 20.04 -10.86
C GLU A 126 -2.44 18.53 -10.61
N ILE A 127 -2.63 18.10 -9.36
CA ILE A 127 -2.62 16.69 -8.98
C ILE A 127 -3.77 15.92 -9.66
N TYR A 128 -4.96 16.52 -9.73
CA TYR A 128 -6.09 15.93 -10.45
C TYR A 128 -5.74 15.66 -11.92
N GLN A 129 -5.15 16.64 -12.62
CA GLN A 129 -4.76 16.49 -14.03
C GLN A 129 -3.70 15.40 -14.25
N LEU A 130 -2.74 15.29 -13.32
CA LEU A 130 -1.73 14.23 -13.37
C LEU A 130 -2.35 12.83 -13.23
N ILE A 131 -3.28 12.66 -12.29
CA ILE A 131 -3.99 11.38 -12.07
C ILE A 131 -4.87 11.06 -13.28
N ASP A 132 -5.64 12.03 -13.75
CA ASP A 132 -6.54 11.86 -14.90
C ASP A 132 -5.77 11.47 -16.15
N GLY A 133 -4.68 12.18 -16.47
CA GLY A 133 -3.81 11.86 -17.60
C GLY A 133 -3.19 10.47 -17.50
N TYR A 134 -2.75 10.05 -16.30
CA TYR A 134 -2.23 8.71 -16.08
C TYR A 134 -3.28 7.61 -16.35
N LEU A 135 -4.51 7.80 -15.86
CA LEU A 135 -5.60 6.84 -16.06
C LEU A 135 -5.97 6.69 -17.54
N HIS A 136 -6.10 7.81 -18.26
CA HIS A 136 -6.33 7.82 -19.71
C HIS A 136 -5.19 7.13 -20.47
N GLY A 137 -3.94 7.43 -20.13
CA GLY A 137 -2.77 6.79 -20.74
C GLY A 137 -2.65 5.29 -20.44
N LYS A 138 -3.13 4.82 -19.29
CA LYS A 138 -3.19 3.38 -18.94
C LYS A 138 -4.26 2.65 -19.75
N GLN A 139 -5.43 3.25 -19.97
CA GLN A 139 -6.49 2.66 -20.78
C GLN A 139 -6.06 2.51 -22.24
N ASN A 140 -5.40 3.53 -22.79
CA ASN A 140 -4.93 3.50 -24.18
C ASN A 140 -3.84 2.43 -24.40
N ARG A 141 -2.91 2.25 -23.46
CA ARG A 141 -1.88 1.19 -23.55
C ARG A 141 -2.47 -0.22 -23.54
N LYS A 142 -3.47 -0.47 -22.68
CA LYS A 142 -4.17 -1.75 -22.67
C LYS A 142 -4.91 -2.01 -23.98
N LYS A 143 -5.53 -0.98 -24.57
CA LYS A 143 -6.23 -1.12 -25.86
C LYS A 143 -5.29 -1.55 -26.99
N THR A 144 -4.09 -0.95 -27.08
CA THR A 144 -3.09 -1.30 -28.09
C THR A 144 -2.52 -2.71 -27.92
N GLU A 145 -2.42 -3.23 -26.69
CA GLU A 145 -1.96 -4.61 -26.43
C GLU A 145 -3.00 -5.67 -26.85
N PHE A 146 -4.31 -5.37 -26.79
CA PHE A 146 -5.37 -6.26 -27.27
C PHE A 146 -5.56 -6.19 -28.79
N GLU A 147 -5.38 -5.03 -29.42
CA GLU A 147 -5.50 -4.88 -30.89
C GLU A 147 -4.40 -5.64 -31.66
N HIS A 148 -3.21 -5.83 -31.08
CA HIS A 148 -2.13 -6.60 -31.72
C HIS A 148 -2.26 -8.14 -31.62
N GLN A 149 -3.23 -8.67 -30.86
CA GLN A 149 -3.43 -10.13 -30.75
C GLN A 149 -4.45 -10.71 -31.75
N GLU A 150 -5.22 -9.88 -32.46
CA GLU A 150 -6.27 -10.35 -33.39
C GLU A 150 -5.87 -10.38 -34.88
N GLU A 151 -4.65 -10.01 -35.26
CA GLU A 151 -4.25 -9.90 -36.67
C GLU A 151 -3.15 -10.91 -37.07
N LEU A 152 -3.45 -12.22 -37.00
CA LEU A 152 -2.72 -13.27 -37.73
C LEU A 152 -3.66 -14.43 -38.11
N ASP A 153 -4.62 -14.16 -38.99
CA ASP A 153 -5.24 -15.22 -39.80
C ASP A 153 -4.43 -15.36 -41.10
N LEU A 154 -3.43 -16.24 -41.08
CA LEU A 154 -2.68 -16.62 -42.28
C LEU A 154 -3.52 -17.61 -43.07
N GLY A 155 -4.54 -17.08 -43.74
CA GLY A 155 -5.34 -17.81 -44.72
C GLY A 155 -4.48 -18.28 -45.89
N TYR A 156 -3.87 -19.45 -45.74
CA TYR A 156 -3.29 -20.20 -46.85
C TYR A 156 -4.37 -21.10 -47.45
N GLU A 157 -5.10 -20.58 -48.43
CA GLU A 157 -5.69 -21.42 -49.49
C GLU A 157 -4.71 -21.49 -50.67
N SER A 158 -4.20 -22.69 -50.96
CA SER A 158 -3.87 -23.23 -52.29
C SER A 158 -3.42 -24.68 -52.16
#